data_AF-A0A3A8JQ65-F1
#
_entry.id   AF-A0A3A8JQ65-F1
#
_cell.length_a   1.000
_cell.length_b   1.000
_cell.length_c   1.000
_cell.angle_alpha   90.00
_cell.angle_beta   90.00
_cell.angle_gamma   90.00
#
_symmetry.space_group_name_H-M   'P 1'
#
loop_
_entity.id
_entity.type
_entity.pdbx_description
1 polymer ?
#
loop_
_entity_poly.entity_id
_entity_poly.type
_entity_poly.pdbx_seq_one_letter_code
_entity_poly.pdbx_strand_id
1 'polypeptide(L)'
;MTENTQKQPQGLETLRTLRDELRLEMHLAGMEVRERWRMLEPKVQEAEQRARAMTDEGQWLLDELLRHMRELRKEIREHRDGRATPRA
;
A
#
# COMPACT_ATOMS: atom_id res chain seq x y z
N MET A 1 -25.13 -19.50 -2.19
CA MET A 1 -24.57 -18.40 -1.37
C MET A 1 -24.16 -17.33 -2.35
N THR A 2 -24.69 -16.12 -2.23
CA THR A 2 -24.64 -15.07 -3.26
C THR A 2 -23.20 -14.69 -3.60
N GLU A 3 -22.73 -15.11 -4.78
CA GLU A 3 -21.49 -14.65 -5.41
C GLU A 3 -21.75 -13.22 -5.93
N ASN A 4 -21.68 -12.27 -5.01
CA ASN A 4 -21.79 -10.86 -5.33
C ASN A 4 -20.42 -10.42 -5.86
N THR A 5 -20.18 -10.68 -7.15
CA THR A 5 -19.04 -10.18 -7.92
C THR A 5 -19.20 -8.67 -8.07
N GLN A 6 -19.03 -7.93 -6.98
CA GLN A 6 -18.81 -6.49 -7.05
C GLN A 6 -17.52 -6.34 -7.84
N LYS A 7 -17.62 -5.79 -9.05
CA LYS A 7 -16.47 -5.23 -9.76
C LYS A 7 -15.88 -4.15 -8.85
N GLN A 8 -15.07 -4.55 -7.89
CA GLN A 8 -14.24 -3.60 -7.15
C GLN A 8 -13.36 -2.95 -8.21
N PRO A 9 -13.21 -1.61 -8.20
CA PRO A 9 -12.31 -0.98 -9.14
C PRO A 9 -10.93 -1.61 -8.92
N GLN A 10 -10.26 -2.06 -9.99
CA GLN A 10 -9.05 -2.89 -9.92
C GLN A 10 -7.95 -2.27 -8.99
N GLY A 11 -7.95 -0.95 -8.84
CA GLY A 11 -7.06 -0.25 -7.91
C GLY A 11 -7.35 -0.52 -6.43
N LEU A 12 -8.60 -0.78 -6.03
CA LEU A 12 -9.02 -1.06 -4.66
C LEU A 12 -8.54 -2.43 -4.17
N GLU A 13 -8.62 -3.46 -5.04
CA GLU A 13 -8.01 -4.77 -4.76
C GLU A 13 -6.49 -4.65 -4.67
N THR A 14 -5.87 -3.95 -5.61
CA THR A 14 -4.42 -3.72 -5.60
C THR A 14 -3.97 -3.01 -4.33
N LEU A 15 -4.72 -2.00 -3.88
CA LEU A 15 -4.45 -1.25 -2.66
C LEU A 15 -4.51 -2.14 -1.42
N ARG A 16 -5.54 -2.99 -1.33
CA ARG A 16 -5.70 -3.96 -0.24
C ARG A 16 -4.56 -4.97 -0.19
N THR A 17 -4.19 -5.53 -1.33
CA THR A 17 -3.04 -6.44 -1.43
C THR A 17 -1.75 -5.76 -0.98
N LEU A 18 -1.45 -4.57 -1.49
CA LEU A 18 -0.26 -3.82 -1.08
C LEU A 18 -0.26 -3.48 0.41
N ARG A 19 -1.43 -3.17 0.98
CA ARG A 19 -1.58 -2.90 2.42
C ARG A 19 -1.24 -4.13 3.25
N ASP A 20 -1.77 -5.29 2.88
CA ASP A 20 -1.49 -6.55 3.58
C ASP A 20 -0.01 -6.95 3.43
N GLU A 21 0.59 -6.78 2.25
CA GLU A 21 2.03 -6.99 2.04
C GLU A 21 2.88 -6.05 2.91
N LEU A 22 2.56 -4.74 2.93
CA LEU A 22 3.30 -3.77 3.74
C LEU A 22 3.12 -4.04 5.24
N ARG A 23 1.95 -4.50 5.68
CA ARG A 23 1.69 -4.88 7.07
C ARG A 23 2.54 -6.09 7.50
N LEU A 24 2.76 -7.05 6.61
CA LEU A 24 3.68 -8.17 6.85
C LEU A 24 5.13 -7.69 6.93
N GLU A 25 5.55 -6.87 5.96
CA GLU A 25 6.91 -6.33 5.91
C GLU A 25 7.20 -5.41 7.10
N MET A 26 6.23 -4.67 7.62
CA MET A 26 6.33 -3.87 8.84
C MET A 26 6.72 -4.67 10.07
N HIS A 27 6.25 -5.92 10.17
CA HIS A 27 6.59 -6.78 11.29
C HIS A 27 8.11 -7.04 11.33
N LEU A 28 8.73 -7.06 10.15
CA LEU A 28 10.16 -7.30 9.93
C LEU A 28 10.98 -6.00 9.76
N ALA A 29 10.32 -4.86 9.53
CA ALA A 29 10.96 -3.57 9.28
C ALA A 29 11.26 -2.77 10.56
N GLY A 30 12.31 -1.94 10.48
CA GLY A 30 12.76 -1.04 11.55
C GLY A 30 11.79 0.12 11.83
N MET A 31 12.07 0.88 12.89
CA MET A 31 11.18 1.94 13.40
C MET A 31 10.78 3.00 12.36
N GLU A 32 11.67 3.40 11.45
CA GLU A 32 11.38 4.41 10.43
C GLU A 32 10.27 4.01 9.44
N VAL A 33 10.30 2.75 8.98
CA VAL A 33 9.27 2.21 8.10
C VAL A 33 7.94 2.13 8.84
N ARG A 34 7.97 1.78 10.13
CA ARG A 34 6.77 1.70 10.95
C ARG A 34 6.12 3.06 11.17
N GLU A 35 6.92 4.10 11.33
CA GLU A 35 6.43 5.46 11.49
C GLU A 35 5.81 6.00 10.19
N ARG A 36 6.47 5.81 9.04
CA ARG A 36 5.90 6.15 7.74
C ARG A 36 4.59 5.42 7.48
N TRP A 37 4.50 4.12 7.80
CA TRP A 37 3.25 3.38 7.65
C TRP A 37 2.12 3.92 8.53
N ARG A 38 2.39 4.27 9.79
CA ARG A 38 1.36 4.87 10.67
C ARG A 38 0.75 6.15 10.07
N MET A 39 1.53 6.93 9.32
CA MET A 39 1.02 8.11 8.62
C MET A 39 0.26 7.76 7.33
N LEU A 40 0.63 6.65 6.67
CA LEU A 40 0.02 6.22 5.42
C LEU A 40 -1.29 5.45 5.62
N GLU A 41 -1.38 4.60 6.65
CA GLU A 41 -2.53 3.75 6.95
C GLU A 41 -3.89 4.50 6.99
N PRO A 42 -4.03 5.64 7.68
CA PRO A 42 -5.30 6.38 7.66
C PRO A 42 -5.64 6.92 6.26
N LYS A 43 -4.64 7.32 5.47
CA LYS A 43 -4.84 7.75 4.07
C LYS A 43 -5.29 6.59 3.19
N VAL A 44 -4.80 5.38 3.45
CA VAL A 44 -5.25 4.14 2.79
C VAL A 44 -6.72 3.87 3.07
N GLN A 45 -7.15 3.98 4.33
CA GLN A 45 -8.54 3.78 4.69
C GLN A 45 -9.45 4.88 4.11
N GLU A 46 -9.00 6.13 4.07
CA GLU A 46 -9.74 7.23 3.45
C GLU A 46 -9.89 7.02 1.93
N ALA A 47 -8.81 6.63 1.24
CA ALA A 47 -8.85 6.33 -0.18
C ALA A 47 -9.75 5.11 -0.48
N GLU A 48 -9.72 4.05 0.34
CA GLU A 48 -10.65 2.92 0.19
C GLU A 48 -12.12 3.37 0.28
N GLN A 49 -12.44 4.27 1.21
CA GLN A 49 -13.80 4.79 1.38
C GLN A 49 -14.22 5.71 0.24
N ARG A 50 -13.34 6.62 -0.21
CA ARG A 50 -13.64 7.53 -1.31
C ARG A 50 -13.69 6.81 -2.66
N ALA A 51 -12.82 5.83 -2.89
CA ALA A 51 -12.85 5.03 -4.12
C ALA A 51 -14.13 4.17 -4.23
N ARG A 52 -14.72 3.74 -3.10
CA ARG A 52 -16.04 3.09 -3.10
C ARG A 52 -17.17 4.00 -3.57
N ALA A 53 -17.01 5.32 -3.42
CA ALA A 53 -17.97 6.30 -3.93
C ALA A 53 -17.87 6.49 -5.46
N MET A 54 -16.93 5.83 -6.15
CA MET A 54 -16.74 5.90 -7.61
C MET A 54 -16.65 7.34 -8.16
N THR A 55 -15.99 8.22 -7.42
CA THR A 55 -15.74 9.61 -7.84
C THR A 55 -14.40 9.73 -8.55
N ASP A 56 -14.27 10.65 -9.51
CA ASP A 56 -12.99 11.00 -10.16
C ASP A 56 -11.90 11.34 -9.14
N GLU A 57 -12.28 12.11 -8.11
CA GLU A 57 -11.38 12.50 -7.02
C GLU A 57 -10.92 11.26 -6.20
N GLY A 58 -11.82 10.31 -5.98
CA GLY A 58 -11.50 9.03 -5.34
C GLY A 58 -10.57 8.16 -6.19
N GLN A 59 -10.70 8.17 -7.52
CA GLN A 59 -9.76 7.48 -8.42
C GLN A 59 -8.38 8.13 -8.42
N TRP A 60 -8.31 9.46 -8.44
CA TRP A 60 -7.03 10.18 -8.39
C TRP A 60 -6.29 9.93 -7.07
N LEU A 61 -6.99 10.03 -5.94
CA LEU A 61 -6.44 9.70 -4.61
C LEU A 61 -5.96 8.25 -4.54
N LEU A 62 -6.70 7.32 -5.15
CA LEU A 62 -6.33 5.92 -5.21
C LEU A 62 -5.03 5.72 -6.02
N ASP A 63 -4.87 6.37 -7.17
CA ASP A 63 -3.64 6.26 -7.98
C ASP A 63 -2.42 6.85 -7.26
N GLU A 64 -2.58 8.03 -6.65
CA GLU A 64 -1.50 8.68 -5.89
C GLU A 64 -1.05 7.80 -4.73
N LEU A 65 -2.01 7.25 -3.98
CA LEU A 65 -1.72 6.41 -2.84
C LEU A 65 -1.08 5.09 -3.25
N LEU A 66 -1.56 4.48 -4.34
CA LEU A 66 -0.95 3.28 -4.92
C LEU A 66 0.51 3.54 -5.34
N ARG A 67 0.81 4.74 -5.84
CA ARG A 67 2.18 5.15 -6.18
C ARG A 67 3.05 5.21 -4.93
N HIS A 68 2.63 5.92 -3.89
CA HIS A 68 3.36 6.00 -2.62
C HIS A 68 3.59 4.64 -1.97
N MET A 69 2.59 3.74 -1.99
CA MET A 69 2.74 2.39 -1.43
C MET A 69 3.73 1.54 -2.23
N ARG A 70 3.74 1.65 -3.56
CA ARG A 70 4.72 0.96 -4.42
C ARG A 70 6.13 1.47 -4.16
N GLU A 71 6.31 2.77 -4.02
CA GLU A 71 7.61 3.36 -3.69
C GLU A 71 8.08 2.91 -2.31
N LEU A 72 7.22 2.99 -1.28
CA LEU A 72 7.56 2.51 0.06
C LEU A 72 7.95 1.02 0.07
N ARG A 73 7.22 0.17 -0.68
CA ARG A 73 7.57 -1.24 -0.83
C ARG A 73 8.95 -1.43 -1.48
N LYS A 74 9.24 -0.63 -2.52
CA LYS A 74 10.55 -0.66 -3.18
C LYS A 74 11.64 -0.26 -2.19
N GLU A 75 11.47 0.84 -1.46
CA GLU A 75 12.41 1.29 -0.45
C GLU A 75 12.65 0.24 0.64
N ILE A 76 11.59 -0.41 1.15
CA ILE A 76 11.73 -1.48 2.15
C ILE A 76 12.55 -2.65 1.60
N ARG A 77 12.30 -3.05 0.34
CA ARG A 77 13.07 -4.10 -0.33
C ARG A 77 14.53 -3.69 -0.51
N GLU A 78 14.79 -2.49 -1.00
CA GLU A 78 16.15 -2.00 -1.23
C GLU A 78 16.92 -1.81 0.08
N HIS A 79 16.24 -1.39 1.16
CA HIS A 79 16.86 -1.29 2.48
C HIS A 79 17.15 -2.68 3.09
N ARG A 80 16.36 -3.70 2.73
CA ARG A 80 16.61 -5.09 3.11
C ARG A 80 17.74 -5.71 2.30
N ASP A 81 17.80 -5.43 1.00
CA ASP A 81 18.79 -5.94 0.05
C ASP A 81 20.14 -5.22 0.13
N GLY A 82 20.16 -3.95 0.51
CA GLY A 82 21.38 -3.16 0.76
C GLY A 82 22.22 -3.64 1.95
N ARG A 83 21.71 -4.56 2.78
CA ARG A 83 22.52 -5.32 3.74
C ARG A 83 23.19 -6.56 3.13
N ALA A 84 22.92 -6.90 1.87
CA ALA A 84 23.41 -8.12 1.22
C ALA A 84 24.72 -7.97 0.43
N THR A 85 25.24 -6.77 0.16
CA THR A 85 26.62 -6.62 -0.38
C THR A 85 27.28 -5.31 0.09
N PRO A 86 28.51 -5.42 0.63
CA PRO A 86 29.66 -5.21 -0.22
C PRO A 86 30.49 -6.49 -0.25
N ARG A 87 30.51 -7.18 -1.39
CA ARG A 87 31.54 -8.19 -1.62
C ARG A 87 32.76 -7.43 -2.16
N ALA A 88 33.78 -7.35 -1.29
CA ALA A 88 35.13 -6.89 -1.58
C ALA A 88 35.79 -7.67 -2.72
#